data_AF-A0A7S2B783-F1
#
_entry.id   AF-A0A7S2B783-F1
#
_cell.length_a   1.000
_cell.length_b   1.000
_cell.length_c   1.000
_cell.angle_alpha   90.00
_cell.angle_beta   90.00
_cell.angle_gamma   90.00
#
_symmetry.space_group_name_H-M   'P 1'
#
loop_
_entity.id
_entity.type
_entity.pdbx_description
1 polymer ?
#
loop_
_entity_poly.entity_id
_entity_poly.type
_entity_poly.pdbx_seq_one_letter_code
_entity_poly.pdbx_strand_id
1 'polypeptide(L)'
;CALFWQLVTAVGFLHSRNVVHRDLKPENILLKTKESDVDMKLTDFGLAKRGASCKTFCGTPQYFAPEVMERQNTVAGSGSYGKPSDMWSIGVVLYVLLSGSLPFKGGG
;
A
#
# COMPACT_ATOMS: atom_id res chain seq x y z
N CYS A 1 -10.23 15.17 -2.54
CA CYS A 1 -10.10 14.29 -3.72
C CYS A 1 -10.95 13.03 -3.47
N ALA A 2 -12.00 12.81 -4.26
CA ALA A 2 -12.97 11.72 -4.04
C ALA A 2 -12.35 10.32 -4.22
N LEU A 3 -11.41 10.18 -5.16
CA LEU A 3 -10.60 8.96 -5.35
C LEU A 3 -9.85 8.58 -4.07
N PHE A 4 -9.15 9.55 -3.46
CA PHE A 4 -8.37 9.31 -2.25
C PHE A 4 -9.25 8.90 -1.07
N TRP A 5 -10.44 9.50 -0.94
CA TRP A 5 -11.40 9.11 0.09
C TRP A 5 -11.85 7.66 -0.09
N GLN A 6 -12.11 7.21 -1.33
CA GLN A 6 -12.45 5.81 -1.58
C GLN A 6 -11.30 4.86 -1.30
N LEU A 7 -10.06 5.21 -1.65
CA LEU A 7 -8.87 4.41 -1.33
C LEU A 7 -8.76 4.19 0.19
N VAL A 8 -8.81 5.26 0.98
CA VAL A 8 -8.75 5.18 2.44
C VAL A 8 -9.91 4.36 3.00
N THR A 9 -11.12 4.53 2.46
CA THR A 9 -12.30 3.76 2.88
C THR A 9 -12.16 2.27 2.57
N ALA A 10 -11.67 1.91 1.39
CA ALA A 10 -11.43 0.53 0.98
C ALA A 10 -10.36 -0.14 1.86
N VAL A 11 -9.26 0.56 2.16
CA VAL A 11 -8.22 0.04 3.05
C VAL A 11 -8.72 -0.06 4.50
N GLY A 12 -9.50 0.92 4.97
CA GLY A 12 -10.18 0.84 6.26
C GLY A 12 -11.08 -0.39 6.39
N PHE A 13 -11.79 -0.75 5.32
CA PHE A 13 -12.56 -1.98 5.25
C PHE A 13 -11.68 -3.24 5.39
N LEU A 14 -10.52 -3.30 4.71
CA LEU A 14 -9.57 -4.41 4.86
C LEU A 14 -9.03 -4.50 6.30
N HIS A 15 -8.61 -3.36 6.84
CA HIS A 15 -8.02 -3.27 8.17
C HIS A 15 -9.01 -3.67 9.27
N SER A 16 -10.30 -3.33 9.11
CA SER A 16 -11.37 -3.78 10.01
C SER A 16 -11.54 -5.32 10.03
N ARG A 17 -11.13 -6.02 8.97
CA ARG A 17 -11.14 -7.49 8.84
C ARG A 17 -9.79 -8.13 9.14
N ASN A 18 -8.86 -7.33 9.66
CA ASN A 18 -7.49 -7.72 9.96
C ASN A 18 -6.72 -8.20 8.72
N VAL A 19 -7.01 -7.62 7.57
CA VAL A 19 -6.28 -7.84 6.31
C VAL A 19 -5.35 -6.66 6.06
N VAL A 20 -4.08 -6.95 5.77
CA VAL A 20 -3.09 -5.98 5.29
C VAL A 20 -2.85 -6.25 3.81
N HIS A 21 -2.91 -5.24 2.95
CA HIS A 21 -2.78 -5.40 1.50
C HIS A 21 -1.33 -5.65 1.08
N ARG A 22 -0.39 -4.86 1.62
CA ARG A 22 1.07 -4.98 1.44
C ARG A 22 1.62 -4.67 0.04
N ASP A 23 0.79 -4.17 -0.88
CA ASP A 23 1.23 -3.74 -2.22
C ASP A 23 0.30 -2.65 -2.79
N LEU A 24 0.02 -1.63 -1.99
CA LEU A 24 -0.78 -0.49 -2.45
C LEU A 24 0.07 0.41 -3.34
N LYS A 25 -0.38 0.60 -4.57
CA LYS A 25 0.26 1.39 -5.62
C LYS A 25 -0.78 1.79 -6.68
N PRO A 26 -0.54 2.81 -7.52
CA PRO A 26 -1.50 3.25 -8.53
C PRO A 26 -1.95 2.12 -9.46
N GLU A 27 -1.06 1.19 -9.81
CA GLU A 27 -1.36 0.05 -10.69
C GLU A 27 -2.42 -0.89 -10.10
N ASN A 28 -2.55 -0.93 -8.77
CA ASN A 28 -3.53 -1.76 -8.06
C ASN A 28 -4.82 -1.00 -7.71
N ILE A 29 -4.98 0.24 -8.19
CA ILE A 29 -6.16 1.08 -8.02
C ILE A 29 -6.83 1.25 -9.39
N LEU A 30 -7.85 0.45 -9.66
CA LEU A 30 -8.52 0.45 -10.95
C LEU A 30 -9.71 1.39 -10.94
N LEU A 31 -9.84 2.22 -11.97
CA LEU A 31 -11.06 2.98 -12.24
C LEU A 31 -12.03 2.10 -13.02
N LYS A 32 -13.30 2.09 -12.60
CA LYS A 32 -14.33 1.26 -13.22
C LYS A 32 -14.66 1.68 -14.65
N THR A 33 -14.58 2.98 -14.94
CA THR A 33 -14.84 3.54 -16.26
C THR A 33 -13.81 4.63 -16.59
N LYS A 34 -13.72 5.03 -17.87
CA LYS A 34 -12.79 6.08 -18.31
C LYS A 34 -13.33 7.49 -18.01
N GLU A 35 -14.63 7.59 -17.81
CA GLU A 35 -15.40 8.82 -17.64
C GLU A 35 -15.50 9.24 -16.16
N SER A 36 -15.16 8.35 -15.23
CA SER A 36 -15.22 8.59 -13.79
C SER A 36 -13.85 8.45 -13.15
N ASP A 37 -13.42 9.51 -12.46
CA ASP A 37 -12.25 9.54 -11.59
C ASP A 37 -12.58 9.17 -10.14
N VAL A 38 -13.83 8.74 -9.86
CA VAL A 38 -14.31 8.51 -8.50
C VAL A 38 -14.77 7.10 -8.21
N ASP A 39 -15.07 6.23 -9.16
CA ASP A 39 -15.48 4.83 -8.89
C ASP A 39 -14.28 3.89 -9.02
N MET A 40 -13.50 3.75 -7.94
CA MET A 40 -12.31 2.92 -7.89
C MET A 40 -12.54 1.56 -7.23
N LYS A 41 -11.79 0.53 -7.68
CA LYS A 41 -11.71 -0.79 -7.06
C LYS A 41 -10.25 -1.12 -6.77
N LEU A 42 -10.02 -1.66 -5.57
CA LEU A 42 -8.71 -2.15 -5.17
C LEU A 42 -8.55 -3.58 -5.67
N THR A 43 -7.40 -3.92 -6.24
CA THR A 43 -7.10 -5.23 -6.82
C THR A 43 -5.77 -5.78 -6.31
N ASP A 44 -5.43 -6.99 -6.77
CA ASP A 44 -4.19 -7.72 -6.48
C ASP A 44 -3.94 -8.00 -4.99
N PHE A 45 -4.73 -8.93 -4.47
CA PHE A 45 -4.59 -9.47 -3.12
C PHE A 45 -3.58 -10.61 -3.04
N GLY A 46 -2.74 -10.84 -4.07
CA GLY A 46 -1.76 -11.93 -4.08
C GLY A 46 -0.74 -11.85 -2.95
N LEU A 47 -0.44 -10.62 -2.51
CA LEU A 47 0.40 -10.34 -1.36
C LEU A 47 -0.40 -9.99 -0.11
N ALA A 48 -1.72 -9.99 -0.12
CA ALA A 48 -2.49 -9.66 1.07
C ALA A 48 -2.29 -10.72 2.17
N LYS A 49 -2.36 -10.30 3.44
CA LYS A 49 -2.26 -11.23 4.58
C LYS A 49 -3.28 -10.89 5.65
N ARG A 50 -3.94 -11.92 6.16
CA ARG A 50 -4.78 -11.82 7.36
C ARG A 50 -3.91 -12.01 8.61
N GLY A 51 -3.97 -11.07 9.54
CA GLY A 51 -3.21 -11.11 10.79
C GLY A 51 -2.59 -9.76 11.15
N ALA A 52 -2.19 -9.63 12.42
CA ALA A 52 -1.59 -8.39 12.94
C ALA A 52 -0.09 -8.24 12.59
N SER A 53 0.57 -9.34 12.18
CA SER A 53 2.02 -9.42 12.05
C SER A 53 2.45 -10.06 10.73
N CYS A 54 3.14 -9.27 9.92
CA CYS A 54 3.72 -9.64 8.64
C CYS A 54 5.25 -9.70 8.78
N LYS A 55 5.84 -10.81 8.33
CA LYS A 55 7.28 -11.08 8.47
C LYS A 55 8.02 -11.07 7.14
N THR A 56 7.34 -11.46 6.07
CA THR A 56 7.87 -11.57 4.70
C THR A 56 8.09 -10.20 4.10
N PHE A 57 9.28 -9.95 3.55
CA PHE A 57 9.56 -8.79 2.70
C PHE A 57 8.90 -8.99 1.32
N CYS A 58 7.94 -8.15 0.96
CA CYS A 58 7.21 -8.25 -0.31
C CYS A 58 6.51 -6.93 -0.66
N GLY A 59 6.17 -6.77 -1.94
CA GLY A 59 5.49 -5.61 -2.51
C GLY A 59 6.45 -4.76 -3.36
N THR A 60 6.05 -3.53 -3.66
CA THR A 60 6.78 -2.65 -4.57
C THR A 60 7.68 -1.65 -3.83
N PRO A 61 9.03 -1.70 -3.99
CA PRO A 61 9.98 -0.93 -3.16
C PRO A 61 9.72 0.57 -3.03
N GLN A 62 9.25 1.22 -4.09
CA GLN A 62 8.97 2.65 -4.13
C GLN A 62 7.85 3.08 -3.16
N TYR A 63 7.04 2.13 -2.70
CA TYR A 63 5.89 2.35 -1.81
C TYR A 63 6.11 1.76 -0.41
N PHE A 64 7.31 1.25 -0.11
CA PHE A 64 7.61 0.65 1.18
C PHE A 64 7.76 1.68 2.29
N ALA A 65 7.18 1.32 3.43
CA ALA A 65 7.47 1.97 4.69
C ALA A 65 8.90 1.63 5.15
N PRO A 66 9.57 2.51 5.91
CA PRO A 66 10.93 2.27 6.39
C PRO A 66 11.07 0.93 7.13
N GLU A 67 10.10 0.59 7.97
CA GLU A 67 10.08 -0.67 8.74
C GLU A 67 9.91 -1.91 7.85
N VAL A 68 9.42 -1.75 6.63
CA VAL A 68 9.37 -2.82 5.61
C VAL A 68 10.72 -2.92 4.89
N MET A 69 11.39 -1.79 4.60
CA MET A 69 12.72 -1.77 3.97
C MET A 69 13.78 -2.40 4.87
N GLU A 70 13.74 -2.11 6.17
CA GLU A 70 14.65 -2.71 7.17
C GLU A 70 14.65 -4.24 7.13
N ARG A 71 13.55 -4.86 6.65
CA ARG A 71 13.40 -6.31 6.55
C ARG A 71 14.33 -6.96 5.54
N GLN A 72 14.78 -6.23 4.51
CA GLN A 72 15.62 -6.77 3.43
C GLN A 72 16.89 -7.43 3.97
N ASN A 73 17.41 -6.93 5.10
CA ASN A 73 18.66 -7.38 5.71
C ASN A 73 18.46 -8.19 7.01
N THR A 74 17.22 -8.55 7.35
CA THR A 74 16.92 -9.30 8.58
C THR A 74 16.81 -10.80 8.34
N VAL A 75 17.29 -11.59 9.30
CA VAL A 75 17.07 -13.05 9.31
C VAL A 75 15.56 -13.31 9.32
N ALA A 76 15.11 -14.26 8.50
CA ALA A 76 13.71 -14.66 8.44
C ALA A 76 13.20 -15.05 9.84
N GLY A 77 12.47 -14.13 10.51
CA GLY A 77 11.83 -14.41 11.81
C GLY A 77 11.94 -13.31 12.87
N SER A 78 12.95 -12.44 12.85
CA SER A 78 13.04 -11.30 13.80
C SER A 78 12.13 -10.16 13.32
N GLY A 79 11.37 -9.50 14.20
CA GLY A 79 10.50 -8.34 13.90
C GLY A 79 9.25 -8.60 13.03
N SER A 80 8.36 -7.60 12.93
CA SER A 80 7.20 -7.63 12.03
C SER A 80 6.61 -6.26 11.75
N TYR A 81 5.93 -6.13 10.60
CA TYR A 81 5.11 -4.97 10.24
C TYR A 81 3.63 -5.35 10.14
N GLY A 82 2.75 -4.38 9.87
CA GLY A 82 1.30 -4.62 9.78
C GLY A 82 0.57 -3.48 9.11
N LYS A 83 -0.67 -3.24 9.51
CA LYS A 83 -1.56 -2.19 8.95
C LYS A 83 -0.90 -0.82 8.72
N PRO A 84 0.01 -0.31 9.60
CA PRO A 84 0.70 0.96 9.34
C PRO A 84 1.48 1.01 8.02
N SER A 85 1.98 -0.12 7.52
CA SER A 85 2.69 -0.14 6.23
C SER A 85 1.79 0.22 5.05
N ASP A 86 0.53 -0.23 5.07
CA ASP A 86 -0.47 0.18 4.07
C ASP A 86 -0.71 1.70 4.14
N MET A 87 -0.72 2.28 5.35
CA MET A 87 -0.92 3.72 5.53
C MET A 87 0.23 4.54 4.94
N TRP A 88 1.46 4.04 5.05
CA TRP A 88 2.61 4.65 4.37
C TRP A 88 2.43 4.62 2.85
N SER A 89 2.12 3.45 2.28
CA SER A 89 1.91 3.30 0.84
C SER A 89 0.77 4.19 0.32
N ILE A 90 -0.32 4.36 1.09
CA ILE A 90 -1.39 5.33 0.79
C ILE A 90 -0.85 6.76 0.72
N GLY A 91 0.04 7.15 1.64
CA GLY A 91 0.69 8.46 1.63
C GLY A 91 1.54 8.68 0.38
N VAL A 92 2.32 7.66 -0.02
CA VAL A 92 3.08 7.68 -1.27
C VAL A 92 2.16 7.82 -2.49
N VAL A 93 1.05 7.07 -2.54
CA VAL A 93 0.04 7.18 -3.60
C VAL A 93 -0.56 8.58 -3.64
N LEU A 94 -0.94 9.17 -2.50
CA LEU A 94 -1.46 10.54 -2.46
C LEU A 94 -0.47 11.53 -3.05
N TYR A 95 0.81 11.41 -2.69
CA TYR A 95 1.85 12.29 -3.22
C TYR A 95 1.98 12.15 -4.74
N VAL A 96 1.95 10.91 -5.26
CA VAL A 96 1.99 10.65 -6.71
C VAL A 96 0.77 11.24 -7.41
N LEU A 97 -0.42 11.07 -6.85
CA LEU A 97 -1.66 11.61 -7.42
C LEU A 97 -1.66 13.14 -7.48
N LEU A 98 -1.03 13.82 -6.52
CA LEU A 98 -0.99 15.28 -6.45
C LEU A 98 0.17 15.90 -7.26
N SER A 99 1.30 15.19 -7.37
CA SER A 99 2.53 15.76 -7.95
C SER A 99 2.94 15.13 -9.30
N GLY A 100 2.39 13.97 -9.66
CA GLY A 100 2.85 13.18 -10.81
C GLY A 100 4.24 12.57 -10.63
N SER A 101 4.83 12.63 -9.43
CA SER A 101 6.19 12.15 -9.14
C SER A 101 6.24 11.33 -7.85
N LEU A 102 7.26 10.48 -7.69
CA LEU A 102 7.48 9.76 -6.44
C LEU A 102 8.05 10.71 -5.37
N PRO A 103 7.62 10.60 -4.10
CA PRO A 103 8.16 11.41 -3.00
C PRO A 103 9.62 11.06 -2.68
N PHE A 104 10.00 9.80 -2.92
CA PHE A 104 11.34 9.29 -2.71
C PHE A 104 11.88 8.79 -4.05
N LYS A 105 12.95 9.43 -4.53
CA LYS A 105 13.76 8.87 -5.61
C LYS A 105 14.68 7.84 -4.95
N GLY A 106 14.67 6.60 -5.43
CA GLY A 106 15.55 5.55 -4.90
C GLY A 106 16.98 6.07 -4.83
N GLY A 107 17.50 6.25 -3.62
CA GLY A 107 18.90 6.62 -3.40
C GLY A 107 19.74 5.36 -3.49
N GLY A 108 20.47 5.22 -4.60
CA GLY A 108 21.35 4.09 -4.91
C GLY A 108 21.44 3.87 -6.41
#